data_AF-A0A920H4J2-F1
#
_entry.id   AF-A0A920H4J2-F1
#
_cell.length_a   1.000
_cell.length_b   1.000
_cell.length_c   1.000
_cell.angle_alpha   90.00
_cell.angle_beta   90.00
_cell.angle_gamma   90.00
#
_symmetry.space_group_name_H-M   'P 1'
#
loop_
_entity.id
_entity.type
_entity.pdbx_description
1 polymer ?
#
loop_
_entity_poly.entity_id
_entity_poly.type
_entity_poly.pdbx_seq_one_letter_code
_entity_poly.pdbx_strand_id
1 'polypeptide(L)'
;MNCLFSISTIGPSVIDIRALEAKFGYLSHDPGFISTSSCESKITFIDGKEGKLWYRGYPIEQLAENSTFEETAYLLLSGELPKKNEYDKFCFKLKEKYTVGPDYEKIIKSFNVSDHPMSILMALLSRMAAEYHNEINIKNNDYQLDSSINLVAKVPILSSLILNFVLKKIYKSLIVHYQSPKFYKNVISRDE
;
A
#
# COMPACT_ATOMS: atom_id res chain seq x y z
N MET A 1 -24.06 -33.82 -5.23
CA MET A 1 -23.77 -33.12 -3.96
C MET A 1 -22.74 -32.04 -4.28
N ASN A 2 -23.20 -30.85 -4.65
CA ASN A 2 -22.30 -29.80 -5.15
C ASN A 2 -21.70 -29.06 -3.95
N CYS A 3 -20.37 -29.01 -3.90
CA CYS A 3 -19.56 -28.61 -2.75
C CYS A 3 -19.95 -27.24 -2.18
N LEU A 4 -20.23 -27.22 -0.88
CA LEU A 4 -20.35 -26.04 -0.02
C LEU A 4 -18.98 -25.50 0.43
N PHE A 5 -17.87 -26.08 -0.05
CA PHE A 5 -16.51 -25.77 0.37
C PHE A 5 -15.76 -25.06 -0.76
N SER A 6 -15.15 -23.92 -0.44
CA SER A 6 -14.14 -23.27 -1.27
C SER A 6 -12.75 -23.59 -0.73
N ILE A 7 -11.87 -24.04 -1.62
CA ILE A 7 -10.52 -24.51 -1.27
C ILE A 7 -9.57 -23.31 -1.37
N SER A 8 -8.86 -23.04 -0.29
CA SER A 8 -7.81 -22.02 -0.23
C SER A 8 -6.49 -22.61 -0.74
N THR A 9 -5.70 -21.83 -1.50
CA THR A 9 -4.35 -22.25 -1.93
C THR A 9 -3.43 -22.49 -0.73
N ILE A 10 -3.53 -21.63 0.29
CA ILE A 10 -2.80 -21.72 1.56
C ILE A 10 -3.78 -21.28 2.66
N GLY A 11 -3.74 -21.96 3.82
CA GLY A 11 -4.61 -21.67 4.97
C GLY A 11 -5.87 -22.54 5.03
N PRO A 12 -6.81 -22.23 5.94
CA PRO A 12 -8.02 -23.02 6.13
C PRO A 12 -8.97 -22.90 4.93
N SER A 13 -9.70 -23.99 4.64
CA SER A 13 -10.80 -23.97 3.68
C SER A 13 -12.01 -23.24 4.26
N VAL A 14 -12.82 -22.62 3.39
CA VAL A 14 -13.97 -21.83 3.80
C VAL A 14 -15.28 -22.47 3.35
N ILE A 15 -16.32 -22.29 4.16
CA ILE A 15 -17.68 -22.74 3.83
C ILE A 15 -18.40 -21.58 3.13
N ASP A 16 -18.92 -21.84 1.93
CA ASP A 16 -19.69 -20.86 1.18
C ASP A 16 -21.12 -20.78 1.72
N ILE A 17 -21.39 -19.71 2.46
CA ILE A 17 -22.69 -19.41 3.06
C ILE A 17 -23.49 -18.36 2.28
N ARG A 18 -23.09 -17.99 1.05
CA ARG A 18 -23.78 -16.94 0.26
C ARG A 18 -25.25 -17.25 -0.02
N ALA A 19 -25.60 -18.53 -0.15
CA ALA A 19 -26.97 -18.97 -0.40
C ALA A 19 -27.73 -19.42 0.86
N LEU A 20 -27.17 -19.20 2.05
CA LEU A 20 -27.69 -19.72 3.32
C LEU A 20 -29.10 -19.20 3.63
N GLU A 21 -29.30 -17.89 3.55
CA GLU A 21 -30.61 -17.26 3.80
C GLU A 21 -31.63 -17.67 2.74
N ALA A 22 -31.28 -17.54 1.45
CA ALA A 22 -32.19 -17.82 0.34
C ALA A 22 -32.67 -19.28 0.28
N LYS A 23 -31.83 -20.24 0.70
CA LYS A 23 -32.17 -21.67 0.65
C LYS A 23 -32.75 -22.22 1.94
N PHE A 24 -32.33 -21.68 3.09
CA PHE A 24 -32.64 -22.29 4.39
C PHE A 24 -33.28 -21.33 5.39
N GLY A 25 -33.37 -20.03 5.09
CA GLY A 25 -33.98 -19.03 5.97
C GLY A 25 -33.15 -18.69 7.20
N TYR A 26 -31.85 -19.03 7.20
CA TYR A 26 -30.93 -18.76 8.32
C TYR A 26 -29.91 -17.68 7.98
N LEU A 27 -29.51 -16.92 9.00
CA LEU A 27 -28.40 -15.97 8.96
C LEU A 27 -27.30 -16.43 9.93
N SER A 28 -26.05 -16.19 9.55
CA SER A 28 -24.91 -16.36 10.46
C SER A 28 -24.80 -15.16 11.40
N HIS A 29 -24.61 -15.41 12.68
CA HIS A 29 -24.39 -14.37 13.69
C HIS A 29 -22.97 -14.49 14.27
N ASP A 30 -22.04 -13.67 13.79
CA ASP A 30 -20.62 -13.66 14.17
C ASP A 30 -20.15 -12.21 14.43
N PRO A 31 -20.47 -11.64 15.61
CA PRO A 31 -20.06 -10.28 15.94
C PRO A 31 -18.52 -10.22 16.04
N GLY A 32 -17.90 -9.45 15.14
CA GLY A 32 -16.46 -9.31 15.05
C GLY A 32 -15.80 -10.14 13.95
N PHE A 33 -16.57 -10.91 13.16
CA PHE A 33 -16.08 -11.68 12.01
C PHE A 33 -14.93 -12.65 12.34
N ILE A 34 -14.95 -13.29 13.51
CA ILE A 34 -13.86 -14.18 13.96
C ILE A 34 -13.79 -15.44 13.08
N SER A 35 -14.95 -15.93 12.64
CA SER A 35 -15.10 -17.16 11.86
C SER A 35 -15.57 -16.91 10.43
N THR A 36 -15.66 -15.64 10.03
CA THR A 36 -16.23 -15.22 8.74
C THR A 36 -15.15 -14.69 7.82
N SER A 37 -14.96 -15.34 6.67
CA SER A 37 -14.09 -14.83 5.60
C SER A 37 -14.86 -13.87 4.69
N SER A 38 -14.49 -12.59 4.69
CA SER A 38 -15.21 -11.54 3.94
C SER A 38 -14.77 -11.36 2.48
N CYS A 39 -13.52 -11.72 2.16
CA CYS A 39 -12.95 -11.53 0.82
C CYS A 39 -11.99 -12.66 0.44
N GLU A 40 -11.78 -12.82 -0.87
CA GLU A 40 -10.66 -13.57 -1.42
C GLU A 40 -9.52 -12.58 -1.72
N SER A 41 -8.30 -12.88 -1.27
CA SER A 41 -7.13 -12.03 -1.50
C SER A 41 -5.94 -12.86 -1.96
N LYS A 42 -5.14 -12.28 -2.86
CA LYS A 42 -3.88 -12.84 -3.36
C LYS A 42 -2.69 -11.95 -3.00
N ILE A 43 -2.86 -11.04 -2.03
CA ILE A 43 -1.86 -10.00 -1.71
C ILE A 43 -0.92 -10.48 -0.60
N THR A 44 -1.48 -10.81 0.56
CA THR A 44 -0.71 -11.13 1.77
C THR A 44 -1.29 -12.37 2.42
N PHE A 45 -0.42 -13.28 2.86
CA PHE A 45 -0.78 -14.40 3.70
C PHE A 45 -0.10 -14.26 5.06
N ILE A 46 -0.82 -14.58 6.14
CA ILE A 46 -0.35 -14.47 7.52
C ILE A 46 -0.66 -15.78 8.22
N ASP A 47 0.35 -16.42 8.80
CA ASP A 47 0.18 -17.49 9.78
C ASP A 47 0.55 -16.96 11.17
N GLY A 48 -0.47 -16.62 11.95
CA GLY A 48 -0.28 -16.09 13.30
C GLY A 48 0.23 -17.13 14.32
N LYS A 49 0.11 -18.44 14.04
CA LYS A 49 0.60 -19.49 14.95
C LYS A 49 2.09 -19.70 14.78
N GLU A 50 2.55 -19.72 13.53
CA GLU A 50 3.96 -19.88 13.21
C GLU A 50 4.72 -18.54 13.13
N GLY A 51 4.00 -17.41 13.20
CA GLY A 51 4.58 -16.07 13.13
C GLY A 51 5.14 -15.73 11.75
N LYS A 52 4.55 -16.29 10.68
CA LYS A 52 5.05 -16.13 9.31
C LYS A 52 4.18 -15.17 8.50
N LEU A 53 4.83 -14.35 7.67
CA LEU A 53 4.20 -13.33 6.84
C LEU A 53 4.76 -13.39 5.42
N TRP A 54 3.88 -13.41 4.43
CA TRP A 54 4.26 -13.43 3.02
C TRP A 54 3.54 -12.35 2.23
N TYR A 55 4.27 -11.66 1.36
CA TYR A 55 3.72 -10.76 0.34
C TYR A 55 3.86 -11.40 -1.03
N ARG A 56 2.73 -11.64 -1.71
CA ARG A 56 2.67 -12.31 -3.03
C ARG A 56 3.46 -13.63 -3.08
N GLY A 57 3.54 -14.34 -1.95
CA GLY A 57 4.30 -15.60 -1.81
C GLY A 57 5.76 -15.44 -1.37
N TYR A 58 6.30 -14.23 -1.30
CA TYR A 58 7.64 -13.95 -0.80
C TYR A 58 7.63 -13.75 0.71
N PRO A 59 8.48 -14.46 1.50
CA PRO A 59 8.64 -14.21 2.92
C PRO A 59 9.07 -12.77 3.20
N ILE A 60 8.52 -12.17 4.26
CA ILE A 60 8.81 -10.76 4.60
C ILE A 60 10.29 -10.51 4.91
N GLU A 61 10.98 -11.48 5.50
CA GLU A 61 12.39 -11.39 5.87
C GLU A 61 13.26 -11.22 4.62
N GLN A 62 12.93 -11.95 3.55
CA GLN A 62 13.65 -11.85 2.28
C GLN A 62 13.46 -10.48 1.63
N LEU A 63 12.24 -9.94 1.68
CA LEU A 63 11.95 -8.61 1.15
C LEU A 63 12.62 -7.52 1.99
N ALA A 64 12.60 -7.64 3.31
CA ALA A 64 13.23 -6.66 4.19
C ALA A 64 14.76 -6.58 4.03
N GLU A 65 15.43 -7.72 3.80
CA GLU A 65 16.88 -7.77 3.63
C GLU A 65 17.34 -7.42 2.22
N ASN A 66 16.58 -7.82 1.19
CA ASN A 66 17.06 -7.84 -0.19
C ASN A 66 16.31 -6.92 -1.16
N SER A 67 15.16 -6.36 -0.76
CA SER A 67 14.31 -5.51 -1.61
C SER A 67 14.34 -4.05 -1.14
N THR A 68 13.89 -3.14 -2.00
CA THR A 68 13.61 -1.76 -1.62
C THR A 68 12.13 -1.53 -1.29
N PHE A 69 11.83 -0.37 -0.70
CA PHE A 69 10.43 0.03 -0.49
C PHE A 69 9.70 0.14 -1.83
N GLU A 70 10.33 0.72 -2.86
CA GLU A 70 9.75 0.90 -4.19
C GLU A 70 9.50 -0.43 -4.90
N GLU A 71 10.44 -1.38 -4.81
CA GLU A 71 10.26 -2.75 -5.35
C GLU A 71 9.11 -3.48 -4.66
N THR A 72 9.04 -3.36 -3.33
CA THR A 72 7.99 -3.99 -2.53
C THR A 72 6.62 -3.34 -2.78
N ALA A 73 6.58 -2.01 -2.93
CA ALA A 73 5.36 -1.30 -3.30
C ALA A 73 4.87 -1.70 -4.69
N TYR A 74 5.78 -1.84 -5.66
CA TYR A 74 5.46 -2.36 -6.98
C TYR A 74 4.91 -3.79 -6.90
N LEU A 75 5.58 -4.68 -6.15
CA LEU A 75 5.13 -6.06 -5.93
C LEU A 75 3.68 -6.13 -5.41
N LEU A 76 3.34 -5.31 -4.42
CA LEU A 76 2.00 -5.31 -3.85
C LEU A 76 0.95 -4.80 -4.84
N LEU A 77 1.27 -3.76 -5.62
CA LEU A 77 0.37 -3.17 -6.60
C LEU A 77 0.19 -4.04 -7.86
N SER A 78 1.29 -4.54 -8.42
CA SER A 78 1.32 -5.26 -9.70
C SER A 78 1.25 -6.78 -9.57
N GLY A 79 1.58 -7.33 -8.40
CA GLY A 79 1.49 -8.77 -8.11
C GLY A 79 2.79 -9.55 -8.33
N GLU A 80 3.74 -9.00 -9.07
CA GLU A 80 5.03 -9.61 -9.36
C GLU A 80 6.18 -8.61 -9.11
N LEU A 81 7.39 -9.13 -8.91
CA LEU A 81 8.58 -8.29 -8.75
C LEU A 81 8.92 -7.60 -10.09
N PRO A 82 9.31 -6.31 -10.07
CA PRO A 82 9.57 -5.57 -11.29
C PRO A 82 10.85 -6.06 -11.98
N LYS A 83 10.85 -6.07 -13.32
CA LYS A 83 12.10 -6.10 -14.08
C LYS A 83 12.81 -4.74 -13.98
N LYS A 84 14.11 -4.69 -14.24
CA LYS A 84 14.91 -3.45 -14.23
C LYS A 84 14.24 -2.27 -14.93
N ASN A 85 13.76 -2.49 -16.16
CA ASN A 85 13.10 -1.43 -16.96
C ASN A 85 11.76 -0.97 -16.36
N GLU A 86 11.03 -1.85 -15.68
CA GLU A 86 9.75 -1.54 -15.03
C GLU A 86 9.98 -0.79 -13.72
N TYR A 87 10.98 -1.22 -12.96
CA TYR A 87 11.44 -0.54 -11.75
C TYR A 87 11.86 0.90 -12.05
N ASP A 88 12.73 1.11 -13.05
CA ASP A 88 13.20 2.45 -13.41
C ASP A 88 12.04 3.37 -13.82
N LYS A 89 11.07 2.85 -14.60
CA LYS A 89 9.85 3.58 -14.96
C LYS A 89 8.98 3.91 -13.75
N PHE A 90 8.83 2.97 -12.82
CA PHE A 90 8.03 3.16 -11.62
C PHE A 90 8.66 4.22 -10.70
N CYS A 91 9.96 4.13 -10.45
CA CYS A 91 10.69 5.14 -9.69
C CYS A 91 10.64 6.52 -10.36
N PHE A 92 10.71 6.58 -11.70
CA PHE A 92 10.55 7.84 -12.42
C PHE A 92 9.16 8.45 -12.19
N LYS A 93 8.09 7.66 -12.34
CA LYS A 93 6.71 8.11 -12.07
C LYS A 93 6.51 8.59 -10.63
N LEU A 94 7.09 7.91 -9.65
CA LEU A 94 7.05 8.34 -8.25
C LEU A 94 7.71 9.71 -8.08
N LYS A 95 8.88 9.91 -8.68
CA LYS A 95 9.64 11.18 -8.61
C LYS A 95 8.87 12.36 -9.18
N GLU A 96 8.19 12.17 -10.31
CA GLU A 96 7.36 13.22 -10.90
C GLU A 96 6.25 13.71 -9.96
N LYS A 97 5.79 12.84 -9.07
CA LYS A 97 4.63 13.09 -8.18
C LYS A 97 5.00 13.56 -6.77
N TYR A 98 6.29 13.71 -6.45
CA TYR A 98 6.74 14.19 -5.14
C TYR A 98 6.41 15.66 -4.86
N THR A 99 6.09 16.44 -5.88
CA THR A 99 5.76 17.85 -5.69
C THR A 99 4.35 18.01 -5.11
N VAL A 100 4.22 18.94 -4.17
CA VAL A 100 2.93 19.33 -3.58
C VAL A 100 2.74 20.83 -3.71
N GLY A 101 1.50 21.26 -3.95
CA GLY A 101 1.19 22.67 -4.16
C GLY A 101 1.28 23.51 -2.88
N PRO A 102 1.31 24.85 -3.01
CA PRO A 102 1.39 25.77 -1.87
C PRO A 102 0.17 25.71 -0.94
N ASP A 103 -0.95 25.15 -1.40
CA ASP A 103 -2.16 25.01 -0.59
C ASP A 103 -1.98 24.06 0.59
N TYR A 104 -1.14 23.03 0.46
CA TYR A 104 -0.83 22.11 1.55
C TYR A 104 -0.13 22.86 2.70
N GLU A 105 0.79 23.78 2.39
CA GLU A 105 1.44 24.60 3.42
C GLU A 105 0.46 25.55 4.13
N LYS A 106 -0.53 26.10 3.40
CA LYS A 106 -1.56 26.96 4.00
C LYS A 106 -2.40 26.18 5.02
N ILE A 107 -2.78 24.95 4.68
CA ILE A 107 -3.53 24.06 5.58
C ILE A 107 -2.70 23.70 6.80
N ILE A 108 -1.43 23.34 6.62
CA ILE A 108 -0.54 23.04 7.76
C ILE A 108 -0.44 24.24 8.70
N LYS A 109 -0.32 25.46 8.15
CA LYS A 109 -0.26 26.71 8.93
C LYS A 109 -1.55 27.07 9.66
N SER A 110 -2.70 26.46 9.32
CA SER A 110 -3.94 26.66 10.09
C SER A 110 -4.01 25.83 11.37
N PHE A 111 -3.14 24.82 11.51
CA PHE A 111 -3.02 24.04 12.74
C PHE A 111 -2.06 24.72 13.73
N ASN A 112 -2.13 24.29 14.99
CA ASN A 112 -1.16 24.64 16.00
C ASN A 112 0.00 23.65 15.98
N VAL A 113 1.18 24.09 16.43
CA VAL A 113 2.38 23.25 16.53
C VAL A 113 2.20 22.08 17.52
N SER A 114 1.29 22.23 18.49
CA SER A 114 0.97 21.21 19.49
C SER A 114 -0.08 20.19 19.03
N ASP A 115 -0.68 20.38 17.85
CA ASP A 115 -1.71 19.47 17.36
C ASP A 115 -1.10 18.12 16.95
N HIS A 116 -1.86 17.05 17.11
CA HIS A 116 -1.36 15.71 16.82
C HIS A 116 -1.04 15.55 15.32
N PRO A 117 0.20 15.12 14.94
CA PRO A 117 0.63 15.05 13.54
C PRO A 117 -0.29 14.24 12.62
N MET A 118 -0.87 13.16 13.15
CA MET A 118 -1.81 12.32 12.39
C MET A 118 -3.09 13.07 11.99
N SER A 119 -3.58 13.99 12.83
CA SER A 119 -4.77 14.80 12.52
C SER A 119 -4.48 15.78 11.38
N ILE A 120 -3.27 16.35 11.38
CA ILE A 120 -2.80 17.21 10.29
C ILE A 120 -2.69 16.39 9.01
N LEU A 121 -2.09 15.19 9.06
CA LEU A 121 -1.97 14.30 7.89
C LEU A 121 -3.33 13.95 7.29
N MET A 122 -4.33 13.63 8.13
CA MET A 122 -5.70 13.36 7.67
C MET A 122 -6.30 14.56 6.93
N ALA A 123 -6.12 15.78 7.42
CA ALA A 123 -6.61 16.99 6.74
C ALA A 123 -5.96 17.20 5.38
N LEU A 124 -4.64 16.92 5.26
CA LEU A 124 -3.93 17.00 3.98
C LEU A 124 -4.38 15.92 3.00
N LEU A 125 -4.64 14.70 3.47
CA LEU A 125 -5.21 13.64 2.63
C LEU A 125 -6.62 14.00 2.14
N SER A 126 -7.45 14.62 2.98
CA SER A 126 -8.76 15.14 2.56
C SER A 126 -8.64 16.24 1.49
N ARG A 127 -7.66 17.14 1.61
CA ARG A 127 -7.37 18.14 0.56
C ARG A 127 -6.96 17.49 -0.75
N MET A 128 -6.16 16.42 -0.69
CA MET A 128 -5.73 15.67 -1.86
C MET A 128 -6.92 14.96 -2.52
N ALA A 129 -7.83 14.37 -1.75
CA ALA A 129 -9.07 13.80 -2.28
C ALA A 129 -9.92 14.85 -3.02
N ALA A 130 -9.99 16.08 -2.50
CA ALA A 130 -10.67 17.19 -3.17
C ALA A 130 -9.94 17.66 -4.45
N GLU A 131 -8.60 17.59 -4.48
CA GLU A 131 -7.79 17.96 -5.65
C GLU A 131 -8.04 17.04 -6.85
N TYR A 132 -8.06 15.73 -6.60
CA TYR A 132 -8.18 14.70 -7.64
C TYR A 132 -9.64 14.29 -7.95
N HIS A 133 -10.63 15.08 -7.50
CA HIS A 133 -12.05 14.73 -7.61
C HIS A 133 -12.54 14.61 -9.06
N ASN A 134 -12.06 15.48 -9.95
CA ASN A 134 -12.58 15.59 -11.32
C ASN A 134 -12.27 14.36 -12.19
N GLU A 135 -11.28 13.55 -11.82
CA GLU A 135 -10.78 12.44 -12.63
C GLU A 135 -11.23 11.08 -12.09
N ILE A 136 -12.13 11.03 -11.09
CA ILE A 136 -12.52 9.76 -10.44
C ILE A 136 -13.19 8.81 -11.42
N ASN A 137 -12.44 7.79 -11.85
CA ASN A 137 -12.96 6.64 -12.57
C ASN A 137 -12.49 5.34 -11.92
N ILE A 138 -13.26 4.86 -10.94
CA ILE A 138 -12.95 3.65 -10.17
C ILE A 138 -12.96 2.39 -11.05
N LYS A 139 -13.57 2.40 -12.23
CA LYS A 139 -13.58 1.21 -13.12
C LYS A 139 -12.36 1.15 -14.04
N ASN A 140 -11.60 2.23 -14.17
CA ASN A 140 -10.42 2.27 -15.01
C ASN A 140 -9.17 1.87 -14.21
N ASN A 141 -8.54 0.77 -14.61
CA ASN A 141 -7.32 0.26 -13.97
C ASN A 141 -6.17 1.27 -14.03
N ASP A 142 -6.03 2.01 -15.13
CA ASP A 142 -4.95 3.00 -15.27
C ASP A 142 -5.13 4.14 -14.28
N TYR A 143 -6.37 4.59 -14.09
CA TYR A 143 -6.69 5.62 -13.08
C TYR A 143 -6.43 5.12 -11.65
N GLN A 144 -6.84 3.88 -11.33
CA GLN A 144 -6.59 3.29 -10.02
C GLN A 144 -5.09 3.21 -9.73
N LEU A 145 -4.29 2.78 -10.71
CA LEU A 145 -2.85 2.68 -10.58
C LEU A 145 -2.22 4.07 -10.43
N ASP A 146 -2.64 5.04 -11.24
CA ASP A 146 -2.12 6.40 -11.17
C ASP A 146 -2.41 7.08 -9.82
N SER A 147 -3.65 6.91 -9.32
CA SER A 147 -4.08 7.37 -7.99
C SER A 147 -3.30 6.68 -6.87
N SER A 148 -3.04 5.38 -6.99
CA SER A 148 -2.22 4.64 -6.04
C SER A 148 -0.78 5.16 -6.00
N ILE A 149 -0.19 5.46 -7.18
CA ILE A 149 1.15 6.07 -7.27
C ILE A 149 1.15 7.48 -6.66
N ASN A 150 0.10 8.29 -6.86
CA ASN A 150 -0.01 9.61 -6.22
C ASN A 150 0.04 9.49 -4.69
N LEU A 151 -0.70 8.55 -4.12
CA LEU A 151 -0.70 8.27 -2.67
C LEU A 151 0.68 7.86 -2.17
N VAL A 152 1.29 6.84 -2.79
CA VAL A 152 2.61 6.34 -2.39
C VAL A 152 3.68 7.43 -2.48
N ALA A 153 3.62 8.29 -3.50
CA ALA A 153 4.58 9.37 -3.69
C ALA A 153 4.39 10.54 -2.70
N LYS A 154 3.15 10.98 -2.46
CA LYS A 154 2.89 12.23 -1.71
C LYS A 154 2.81 12.03 -0.21
N VAL A 155 2.39 10.87 0.30
CA VAL A 155 2.27 10.63 1.75
C VAL A 155 3.60 10.88 2.50
N PRO A 156 4.77 10.40 2.02
CA PRO A 156 6.06 10.71 2.67
C PRO A 156 6.40 12.21 2.66
N ILE A 157 6.06 12.92 1.58
CA ILE A 157 6.30 14.35 1.44
C ILE A 157 5.42 15.15 2.43
N LEU A 158 4.14 14.80 2.52
CA LEU A 158 3.23 15.41 3.49
C LEU A 158 3.70 15.16 4.93
N SER A 159 4.11 13.93 5.25
CA SER A 159 4.71 13.60 6.56
C SER A 159 5.96 14.44 6.86
N SER A 160 6.83 14.65 5.86
CA SER A 160 8.00 15.51 6.01
C SER A 160 7.61 16.97 6.26
N LEU A 161 6.61 17.51 5.57
CA LEU A 161 6.14 18.87 5.78
C LEU A 161 5.55 19.07 7.18
N ILE A 162 4.77 18.10 7.66
CA ILE A 162 4.23 18.11 9.02
C ILE A 162 5.37 18.09 10.05
N LEU A 163 6.37 17.22 9.87
CA LEU A 163 7.51 17.15 10.76
C LEU A 163 8.27 18.48 10.82
N ASN A 164 8.50 19.13 9.66
CA ASN A 164 9.15 20.43 9.58
C ASN A 164 8.37 21.52 10.32
N PHE A 165 7.05 21.51 10.19
CA PHE A 165 6.15 22.42 10.89
C PHE A 165 6.18 22.23 12.41
N VAL A 166 6.07 20.98 12.88
CA VAL A 166 6.09 20.64 14.30
C VAL A 166 7.45 20.98 14.93
N LEU A 167 8.56 20.67 14.24
CA LEU A 167 9.91 20.94 14.74
C LEU A 167 10.38 22.39 14.53
N LYS A 168 9.61 23.23 13.82
CA LYS A 168 10.01 24.59 13.41
C LYS A 168 11.39 24.65 12.72
N LYS A 169 11.76 23.58 12.02
CA LYS A 169 13.03 23.47 11.27
C LYS A 169 12.74 23.40 9.78
N ILE A 170 13.42 24.24 9.00
CA ILE A 170 13.35 24.21 7.54
C ILE A 170 14.43 23.24 7.04
N TYR A 171 14.06 21.99 6.78
CA TYR A 171 14.91 21.07 6.02
C TYR A 171 14.71 21.38 4.53
N LYS A 172 15.69 22.06 3.92
CA LYS A 172 15.58 22.71 2.59
C LYS A 172 15.57 21.74 1.41
N SER A 173 15.88 20.46 1.63
CA SER A 173 15.81 19.41 0.62
C SER A 173 15.88 18.05 1.30
N LEU A 174 14.73 17.39 1.49
CA LEU A 174 14.71 15.94 1.67
C LEU A 174 14.50 15.34 0.30
N ILE A 175 15.56 15.38 -0.52
CA ILE A 175 15.74 14.29 -1.48
C ILE A 175 15.88 13.08 -0.56
N VAL A 176 14.83 12.26 -0.47
CA VAL A 176 14.92 10.96 0.18
C VAL A 176 15.86 10.14 -0.69
N HIS A 177 17.17 10.34 -0.51
CA HIS A 177 18.18 9.42 -0.96
C HIS A 177 18.10 8.21 -0.03
N TYR A 178 17.03 7.43 -0.16
CA TYR A 178 17.06 6.06 0.27
C TYR A 178 18.08 5.39 -0.66
N GLN A 179 19.28 5.11 -0.14
CA GLN A 179 20.24 4.29 -0.88
C GLN A 179 19.58 2.92 -1.05
N SER A 180 19.13 2.62 -2.27
CA SER A 180 18.62 1.29 -2.62
C SER A 180 19.62 0.22 -2.14
N PRO A 181 19.23 -0.75 -1.30
CA PRO A 181 20.04 -1.95 -1.10
C PRO A 181 20.38 -2.61 -2.43
N LYS A 182 21.58 -3.19 -2.46
CA LYS A 182 22.39 -3.53 -3.62
C LYS A 182 21.83 -4.71 -4.45
N PHE A 183 20.76 -4.54 -5.23
CA PHE A 183 20.28 -5.64 -6.08
C PHE A 183 20.98 -5.75 -7.46
N TYR A 184 21.66 -4.70 -7.95
CA TYR A 184 22.29 -4.74 -9.28
C TYR A 184 23.70 -5.36 -9.35
N LYS A 185 24.20 -6.04 -8.31
CA LYS A 185 25.54 -6.67 -8.37
C LYS A 185 25.58 -8.19 -8.50
N ASN A 186 24.50 -8.92 -8.21
CA ASN A 186 24.60 -10.38 -8.06
C ASN A 186 23.76 -11.22 -9.05
N VAL A 187 23.25 -10.64 -10.15
CA VAL A 187 22.51 -11.40 -11.18
C VAL A 187 23.28 -11.50 -12.51
N ILE A 188 24.51 -10.99 -12.60
CA ILE A 188 25.40 -11.17 -13.77
C ILE A 188 26.77 -11.62 -13.28
N SER A 189 26.89 -12.90 -12.94
CA SER A 189 28.11 -13.71 -12.99
C SER A 189 27.77 -15.14 -12.57
N ARG A 190 27.14 -15.86 -13.49
CA ARG A 190 27.29 -17.31 -13.59
C ARG A 190 27.83 -17.58 -14.99
N ASP A 191 29.13 -17.35 -15.12
CA ASP A 191 29.98 -18.02 -16.09
C ASP A 191 31.10 -18.67 -15.26
N GLU A 192 30.96 -19.99 -15.10
CA GLU A 192 31.89 -21.06 -14.67
C GLU A 192 31.15 -22.14 -13.89
#